data_AF-A0A7S2R994-F1
#
_entry.id   AF-A0A7S2R994-F1
#
_cell.length_a   1.000
_cell.length_b   1.000
_cell.length_c   1.000
_cell.angle_alpha   90.00
_cell.angle_beta   90.00
_cell.angle_gamma   90.00
#
_symmetry.space_group_name_H-M   'P 1'
#
loop_
_entity.id
_entity.type
_entity.pdbx_description
1 polymer ?
#
loop_
_entity_poly.entity_id
_entity_poly.type
_entity_poly.pdbx_seq_one_letter_code
_entity_poly.pdbx_strand_id
1 'polypeptide(L)'
;MWSMKVPGVRGVGGGLGRSLVGLLVFGWFLVPGVGFRALVAGASGFLGSELCHQLADQGHQVLALVRDPEALEPGTVPAGARVLGCDIARQPEMVSSIFQSERPDVVFNTAAVFTKNYEDPVAEVVEPTVAIARHIFEACVAAGSVQRLVHTSSMAAVRAASQPPAHADWYTAEDWNTEARGDAAWPEPYQFAKLASERKLLQLAAAQALEDHPVEVVSLCPSMIFGPPRCLPAVERAVSVQVVRQWLSGKRKVESRLVCDVRDVADAHIRAAIADLPWRNGAFRFILSAETRSPASEVRACLEEALSAVPDARDEAAARGGVPVLQVDEAFAPAIPIGTKEVDASPASKLLGASCRSPLDTISDMAKTLLCV
;
A
#
# COMPACT_ATOMS: atom_id res chain seq x y z
N MET A 1 46.00 -49.97 31.79
CA MET A 1 44.77 -49.83 30.96
C MET A 1 45.16 -50.24 29.54
N TRP A 2 44.33 -51.05 28.89
CA TRP A 2 44.74 -52.14 28.01
C TRP A 2 45.37 -51.77 26.65
N SER A 3 46.16 -52.73 26.16
CA SER A 3 46.99 -52.72 24.96
C SER A 3 46.28 -53.33 23.74
N MET A 4 46.67 -52.86 22.56
CA MET A 4 46.85 -53.58 21.28
C MET A 4 45.67 -53.92 20.32
N LYS A 5 45.76 -53.27 19.15
CA LYS A 5 45.76 -53.75 17.73
C LYS A 5 44.58 -54.54 17.11
N VAL A 6 43.93 -53.85 16.16
CA VAL A 6 43.40 -54.16 14.79
C VAL A 6 43.39 -55.64 14.31
N PRO A 7 42.35 -56.14 13.57
CA PRO A 7 42.23 -55.92 12.11
C PRO A 7 40.78 -55.83 11.54
N GLY A 8 40.65 -55.33 10.31
CA GLY A 8 39.38 -55.15 9.59
C GLY A 8 38.75 -56.41 8.99
N VAL A 9 37.47 -56.30 8.63
CA VAL A 9 36.71 -57.30 7.83
C VAL A 9 36.01 -56.59 6.68
N ARG A 10 36.16 -57.16 5.49
CA ARG A 10 35.54 -56.77 4.21
C ARG A 10 34.09 -57.26 4.12
N GLY A 11 33.22 -56.42 3.56
CA GLY A 11 32.20 -56.71 2.52
C GLY A 11 31.11 -57.77 2.75
N VAL A 12 29.88 -57.44 2.34
CA VAL A 12 29.08 -58.10 1.28
C VAL A 12 27.59 -57.81 1.49
N GLY A 13 26.89 -57.46 0.40
CA GLY A 13 25.45 -57.66 0.18
C GLY A 13 24.57 -56.59 0.84
N GLY A 14 23.77 -55.82 0.10
CA GLY A 14 22.82 -56.27 -0.91
C GLY A 14 21.42 -55.96 -0.39
N GLY A 15 20.78 -54.94 -0.95
CA GLY A 15 19.45 -54.52 -0.50
C GLY A 15 18.85 -53.49 -1.44
N LEU A 16 18.18 -54.00 -2.47
CA LEU A 16 17.24 -53.26 -3.30
C LEU A 16 16.28 -52.45 -2.41
N GLY A 17 16.02 -51.19 -2.78
CA GLY A 17 15.00 -50.45 -2.07
C GLY A 17 14.82 -49.02 -2.53
N ARG A 18 14.16 -48.87 -3.69
CA ARG A 18 13.41 -47.68 -4.08
C ARG A 18 14.27 -46.43 -4.32
N SER A 19 14.54 -46.20 -5.61
CA SER A 19 14.68 -44.84 -6.14
C SER A 19 13.40 -44.06 -5.79
N LEU A 20 13.39 -43.43 -4.61
CA LEU A 20 12.63 -42.21 -4.39
C LEU A 20 13.15 -41.21 -5.41
N VAL A 21 12.48 -41.15 -6.56
CA VAL A 21 12.36 -39.89 -7.29
C VAL A 21 11.49 -39.02 -6.37
N GLY A 22 12.11 -38.53 -5.30
CA GLY A 22 11.57 -37.43 -4.53
C GLY A 22 11.53 -36.27 -5.51
N LEU A 23 10.32 -35.87 -5.88
CA LEU A 23 10.08 -34.54 -6.41
C LEU A 23 10.65 -33.58 -5.34
N LEU A 24 11.89 -33.14 -5.53
CA LEU A 24 12.42 -31.99 -4.81
C LEU A 24 11.63 -30.79 -5.36
N VAL A 25 10.52 -30.48 -4.71
CA VAL A 25 9.82 -29.20 -4.89
C VAL A 25 10.76 -28.13 -4.36
N PHE A 26 11.63 -27.62 -5.24
CA PHE A 26 12.44 -26.44 -4.93
C PHE A 26 11.51 -25.22 -4.90
N GLY A 27 11.15 -24.81 -3.68
CA GLY A 27 10.86 -23.42 -3.34
C GLY A 27 9.38 -23.07 -3.15
N TRP A 28 8.95 -22.98 -1.88
CA TRP A 28 7.78 -22.21 -1.44
C TRP A 28 8.07 -20.69 -1.40
N PHE A 29 9.16 -20.24 -2.01
CA PHE A 29 9.68 -18.87 -1.87
C PHE A 29 9.77 -18.17 -3.22
N LEU A 30 9.37 -16.90 -3.26
CA LEU A 30 9.58 -16.01 -4.40
C LEU A 30 11.07 -15.73 -4.57
N VAL A 31 11.55 -15.86 -5.80
CA VAL A 31 12.96 -15.62 -6.14
C VAL A 31 13.08 -14.25 -6.82
N PRO A 32 13.92 -13.33 -6.31
CA PRO A 32 14.17 -12.05 -6.96
C PRO A 32 14.60 -12.24 -8.43
N GLY A 33 14.04 -11.45 -9.34
CA GLY A 33 14.34 -11.51 -10.77
C GLY A 33 13.57 -12.56 -11.58
N VAL A 34 12.69 -13.34 -10.95
CA VAL A 34 11.73 -14.23 -11.63
C VAL A 34 10.34 -13.57 -11.60
N GLY A 35 9.67 -13.52 -12.75
CA GLY A 35 8.29 -13.02 -12.84
C GLY A 35 7.32 -13.83 -11.97
N PHE A 36 6.31 -13.18 -11.41
CA PHE A 36 5.27 -13.81 -10.60
C PHE A 36 3.90 -13.23 -10.97
N ARG A 37 2.83 -13.93 -10.59
CA ARG A 37 1.45 -13.50 -10.79
C ARG A 37 1.02 -12.63 -9.63
N ALA A 38 0.90 -11.35 -9.92
CA ALA A 38 0.51 -10.30 -8.99
C ALA A 38 -0.97 -9.99 -9.14
N LEU A 39 -1.77 -10.36 -8.15
CA LEU A 39 -3.16 -9.87 -8.06
C LEU A 39 -3.18 -8.54 -7.32
N VAL A 40 -3.68 -7.50 -7.98
CA VAL A 40 -3.83 -6.16 -7.40
C VAL A 40 -5.32 -5.88 -7.17
N ALA A 41 -5.75 -5.98 -5.92
CA ALA A 41 -7.09 -5.56 -5.50
C ALA A 41 -7.14 -4.04 -5.35
N GLY A 42 -8.07 -3.39 -6.06
CA GLY A 42 -8.13 -1.93 -6.15
C GLY A 42 -7.29 -1.36 -7.29
N ALA A 43 -7.06 -2.14 -8.36
CA ALA A 43 -6.20 -1.77 -9.49
C ALA A 43 -6.59 -0.47 -10.22
N SER A 44 -7.85 -0.03 -10.11
CA SER A 44 -8.30 1.25 -10.69
C SER A 44 -8.02 2.47 -9.82
N GLY A 45 -7.53 2.29 -8.59
CA GLY A 45 -7.24 3.38 -7.67
C GLY A 45 -5.92 4.09 -7.96
N PHE A 46 -5.68 5.22 -7.30
CA PHE A 46 -4.47 6.03 -7.46
C PHE A 46 -3.17 5.24 -7.25
N LEU A 47 -3.07 4.50 -6.14
CA LEU A 47 -1.93 3.61 -5.88
C LEU A 47 -1.99 2.33 -6.73
N GLY A 48 -3.17 1.72 -6.86
CA GLY A 48 -3.33 0.44 -7.57
C GLY A 48 -2.91 0.53 -9.03
N SER A 49 -3.25 1.64 -9.70
CA SER A 49 -2.85 1.91 -11.09
C SER A 49 -1.33 2.01 -11.22
N GLU A 50 -0.67 2.82 -10.38
CA GLU A 50 0.80 2.93 -10.37
C GLU A 50 1.47 1.58 -10.12
N LEU A 51 0.96 0.81 -9.16
CA LEU A 51 1.47 -0.51 -8.83
C LEU A 51 1.33 -1.49 -10.00
N CYS A 52 0.18 -1.50 -10.68
CA CYS A 52 -0.01 -2.33 -11.87
C CYS A 52 1.01 -2.00 -12.98
N HIS A 53 1.24 -0.72 -13.25
CA HIS A 53 2.24 -0.29 -14.25
C HIS A 53 3.65 -0.72 -13.85
N GLN A 54 4.07 -0.45 -12.61
CA GLN A 54 5.41 -0.83 -12.16
C GLN A 54 5.63 -2.35 -12.14
N LEU A 55 4.62 -3.14 -11.76
CA LEU A 55 4.70 -4.60 -11.82
C LEU A 55 4.91 -5.10 -13.26
N ALA A 56 4.19 -4.53 -14.22
CA ALA A 56 4.34 -4.89 -15.63
C ALA A 56 5.71 -4.44 -16.19
N ASP A 57 6.18 -3.25 -15.83
CA ASP A 57 7.51 -2.74 -16.23
C ASP A 57 8.64 -3.65 -15.71
N GLN A 58 8.43 -4.31 -14.56
CA GLN A 58 9.35 -5.29 -13.98
C GLN A 58 9.14 -6.72 -14.51
N GLY A 59 8.23 -6.93 -15.47
CA GLY A 59 8.00 -8.22 -16.12
C GLY A 59 7.11 -9.20 -15.33
N HIS A 60 6.38 -8.74 -14.32
CA HIS A 60 5.43 -9.56 -13.59
C HIS A 60 4.09 -9.65 -14.32
N GLN A 61 3.37 -10.76 -14.15
CA GLN A 61 2.03 -10.92 -14.70
C GLN A 61 1.02 -10.21 -13.80
N VAL A 62 0.29 -9.23 -14.35
CA VAL A 62 -0.66 -8.42 -13.58
C VAL A 62 -2.08 -8.96 -13.74
N LEU A 63 -2.70 -9.34 -12.62
CA LEU A 63 -4.12 -9.63 -12.48
C LEU A 63 -4.78 -8.42 -11.81
N ALA A 64 -5.37 -7.54 -12.60
CA ALA A 64 -5.97 -6.29 -12.14
C ALA A 64 -7.41 -6.53 -11.68
N LEU A 65 -7.63 -6.60 -10.36
CA LEU A 65 -8.96 -6.78 -9.78
C LEU A 65 -9.60 -5.42 -9.50
N VAL A 66 -10.65 -5.13 -10.26
CA VAL A 66 -11.45 -3.90 -10.19
C VAL A 66 -12.89 -4.21 -9.86
N ARG A 67 -13.66 -3.21 -9.42
CA ARG A 67 -15.08 -3.39 -9.11
C ARG A 67 -15.92 -3.57 -10.37
N ASP A 68 -15.69 -2.70 -11.35
CA ASP A 68 -16.41 -2.67 -12.62
C ASP A 68 -15.39 -2.53 -13.77
N PRO A 69 -15.13 -3.60 -14.53
CA PRO A 69 -14.24 -3.56 -15.69
C PRO A 69 -14.73 -2.65 -16.82
N GLU A 70 -16.04 -2.45 -16.97
CA GLU A 70 -16.61 -1.62 -18.05
C GLU A 70 -16.41 -0.13 -17.79
N ALA A 71 -16.30 0.27 -16.53
CA ALA A 71 -16.01 1.63 -16.11
C ALA A 71 -14.51 1.98 -16.07
N LEU A 72 -13.63 1.09 -16.55
CA LEU A 72 -12.19 1.29 -16.47
C LEU A 72 -11.70 2.19 -17.61
N GLU A 73 -11.19 3.37 -17.27
CA GLU A 73 -10.63 4.30 -18.24
C GLU A 73 -9.40 3.69 -18.96
N PRO A 74 -9.22 3.95 -20.28
CA PRO A 74 -8.03 3.49 -21.00
C PRO A 74 -6.73 3.94 -20.33
N GLY A 75 -5.76 3.03 -20.23
CA GLY A 75 -4.46 3.30 -19.60
C GLY A 75 -4.47 3.27 -18.06
N THR A 76 -5.62 3.03 -17.42
CA THR A 76 -5.67 2.82 -15.95
C THR A 76 -4.76 1.68 -15.51
N VAL A 77 -4.72 0.61 -16.29
CA VAL A 77 -3.83 -0.55 -16.09
C VAL A 77 -3.03 -0.78 -17.38
N PRO A 78 -1.85 -1.43 -17.32
CA PRO A 78 -1.06 -1.69 -18.51
C PRO A 78 -1.80 -2.63 -19.48
N ALA A 79 -1.55 -2.48 -20.79
CA ALA A 79 -2.30 -3.19 -21.84
C ALA A 79 -2.22 -4.72 -21.75
N GLY A 80 -1.18 -5.27 -21.12
CA GLY A 80 -1.02 -6.72 -20.90
C GLY A 80 -1.67 -7.25 -19.63
N ALA A 81 -2.29 -6.40 -18.81
CA ALA A 81 -2.93 -6.84 -17.57
C ALA A 81 -4.22 -7.64 -17.84
N ARG A 82 -4.41 -8.71 -17.07
CA ARG A 82 -5.68 -9.44 -17.02
C ARG A 82 -6.64 -8.70 -16.10
N VAL A 83 -7.67 -8.08 -16.65
CA VAL A 83 -8.69 -7.37 -15.87
C VAL A 83 -9.77 -8.34 -15.37
N LEU A 84 -10.08 -8.25 -14.08
CA LEU A 84 -11.04 -9.08 -13.37
C LEU A 84 -12.04 -8.19 -12.62
N GLY A 85 -13.33 -8.54 -12.67
CA GLY A 85 -14.41 -7.77 -12.03
C GLY A 85 -14.95 -8.45 -10.78
N CYS A 86 -14.90 -7.76 -9.63
CA CYS A 86 -15.52 -8.25 -8.39
C CYS A 86 -15.77 -7.11 -7.39
N ASP A 87 -16.96 -7.06 -6.80
CA ASP A 87 -17.18 -6.31 -5.57
C ASP A 87 -16.70 -7.15 -4.37
N ILE A 88 -15.43 -6.98 -4.02
CA ILE A 88 -14.74 -7.76 -2.98
C ILE A 88 -15.50 -7.73 -1.64
N ALA A 89 -16.13 -6.60 -1.29
CA ALA A 89 -16.85 -6.47 -0.03
C ALA A 89 -18.14 -7.32 -0.01
N ARG A 90 -18.79 -7.48 -1.17
CA ARG A 90 -20.14 -8.06 -1.29
C ARG A 90 -20.18 -9.46 -1.92
N GLN A 91 -19.10 -9.89 -2.55
CA GLN A 91 -19.06 -11.13 -3.33
C GLN A 91 -17.93 -12.09 -2.89
N PRO A 92 -17.90 -12.55 -1.62
CA PRO A 92 -16.81 -13.39 -1.11
C PRO A 92 -16.58 -14.66 -1.94
N GLU A 93 -17.63 -15.31 -2.42
CA GLU A 93 -17.51 -16.53 -3.25
C GLU A 93 -16.85 -16.25 -4.61
N MET A 94 -17.10 -15.07 -5.19
CA MET A 94 -16.43 -14.64 -6.42
C MET A 94 -14.95 -14.38 -6.16
N VAL A 95 -14.60 -13.74 -5.03
CA VAL A 95 -13.20 -13.54 -4.64
C VAL A 95 -12.48 -14.89 -4.53
N SER A 96 -13.08 -15.86 -3.83
CA SER A 96 -12.53 -17.22 -3.71
C SER A 96 -12.37 -17.90 -5.08
N SER A 97 -13.38 -17.82 -5.95
CA SER A 97 -13.34 -18.41 -7.29
C SER A 97 -12.25 -17.80 -8.18
N ILE A 98 -12.07 -16.48 -8.13
CA ILE A 98 -10.99 -15.77 -8.84
C ILE A 98 -9.63 -16.27 -8.36
N PHE A 99 -9.42 -16.36 -7.04
CA PHE A 99 -8.12 -16.77 -6.50
C PHE A 99 -7.82 -18.24 -6.79
N GLN A 100 -8.83 -19.12 -6.78
CA GLN A 100 -8.66 -20.53 -7.14
C GLN A 100 -8.35 -20.75 -8.62
N SER A 101 -8.93 -19.94 -9.50
CA SER A 101 -8.73 -20.05 -10.95
C SER A 101 -7.44 -19.39 -11.42
N GLU A 102 -7.20 -18.16 -11.00
CA GLU A 102 -6.01 -17.38 -11.39
C GLU A 102 -4.76 -17.78 -10.60
N ARG A 103 -4.95 -18.39 -9.42
CA ARG A 103 -3.91 -18.90 -8.51
C ARG A 103 -2.76 -17.92 -8.24
N PRO A 104 -3.00 -16.66 -7.85
CA PRO A 104 -1.93 -15.67 -7.72
C PRO A 104 -0.81 -16.12 -6.76
N ASP A 105 0.42 -15.70 -7.04
CA ASP A 105 1.57 -15.98 -6.19
C ASP A 105 1.70 -14.92 -5.08
N VAL A 106 1.36 -13.67 -5.42
CA VAL A 106 1.34 -12.50 -4.53
C VAL A 106 0.03 -11.74 -4.69
N VAL A 107 -0.50 -11.25 -3.57
CA VAL A 107 -1.68 -10.39 -3.56
C VAL A 107 -1.34 -9.03 -2.96
N PHE A 108 -1.71 -7.96 -3.65
CA PHE A 108 -1.61 -6.59 -3.20
C PHE A 108 -3.01 -6.05 -2.90
N ASN A 109 -3.32 -5.85 -1.63
CA ASN A 109 -4.59 -5.26 -1.22
C ASN A 109 -4.47 -3.75 -1.03
N THR A 110 -4.76 -3.01 -2.10
CA THR A 110 -4.86 -1.54 -2.11
C THR A 110 -6.31 -1.06 -1.96
N ALA A 111 -7.28 -1.97 -1.99
CA ALA A 111 -8.70 -1.67 -1.94
C ALA A 111 -9.14 -1.27 -0.52
N ALA A 112 -9.89 -0.17 -0.43
CA ALA A 112 -10.59 0.25 0.77
C ALA A 112 -11.75 1.16 0.40
N VAL A 113 -12.72 1.32 1.30
CA VAL A 113 -13.74 2.35 1.12
C VAL A 113 -13.18 3.69 1.59
N PHE A 114 -13.14 4.66 0.69
CA PHE A 114 -12.79 6.04 0.98
C PHE A 114 -13.91 6.94 0.46
N THR A 115 -14.84 7.34 1.33
CA THR A 115 -15.92 8.27 1.00
C THR A 115 -16.20 9.19 2.18
N LYS A 116 -16.53 10.45 1.88
CA LYS A 116 -17.07 11.43 2.85
C LYS A 116 -18.59 11.48 2.84
N ASN A 117 -19.21 10.84 1.86
CA ASN A 117 -20.65 10.83 1.64
C ASN A 117 -21.16 9.46 2.11
N TYR A 118 -21.73 9.44 3.31
CA TYR A 118 -22.35 8.29 3.97
C TYR A 118 -23.46 8.79 4.89
N GLU A 119 -24.47 7.97 5.09
CA GLU A 119 -25.51 8.15 6.11
C GLU A 119 -25.15 7.32 7.36
N ASP A 120 -24.69 6.08 7.15
CA ASP A 120 -24.20 5.18 8.18
C ASP A 120 -22.69 4.90 7.99
N PRO A 121 -21.80 5.57 8.72
CA PRO A 121 -20.36 5.37 8.56
C PRO A 121 -19.91 3.93 8.89
N VAL A 122 -20.60 3.23 9.78
CA VAL A 122 -20.22 1.87 10.17
C VAL A 122 -20.55 0.91 9.02
N ALA A 123 -21.81 0.90 8.57
CA ALA A 123 -22.28 0.00 7.52
C ALA A 123 -21.68 0.33 6.13
N GLU A 124 -21.39 1.60 5.86
CA GLU A 124 -20.94 2.03 4.53
C GLU A 124 -19.43 2.16 4.40
N VAL A 125 -18.67 2.35 5.50
CA VAL A 125 -17.20 2.56 5.45
C VAL A 125 -16.45 1.49 6.23
N VAL A 126 -16.80 1.28 7.51
CA VAL A 126 -16.04 0.40 8.41
C VAL A 126 -16.21 -1.06 8.03
N GLU A 127 -17.44 -1.56 8.02
CA GLU A 127 -17.73 -2.98 7.76
C GLU A 127 -17.26 -3.43 6.38
N PRO A 128 -17.49 -2.68 5.28
CA PRO A 128 -17.03 -3.11 3.96
C PRO A 128 -15.50 -3.13 3.86
N THR A 129 -14.79 -2.21 4.50
CA THR A 129 -13.32 -2.18 4.49
C THR A 129 -12.73 -3.37 5.26
N VAL A 130 -13.31 -3.73 6.40
CA VAL A 130 -12.92 -4.94 7.15
C VAL A 130 -13.26 -6.21 6.38
N ALA A 131 -14.43 -6.25 5.73
CA ALA A 131 -14.86 -7.37 4.90
C ALA A 131 -13.91 -7.60 3.71
N ILE A 132 -13.49 -6.54 3.00
CA ILE A 132 -12.50 -6.63 1.91
C ILE A 132 -11.23 -7.33 2.40
N ALA A 133 -10.67 -6.87 3.52
CA ALA A 133 -9.44 -7.44 4.06
C ALA A 133 -9.61 -8.91 4.44
N ARG A 134 -10.73 -9.25 5.10
CA ARG A 134 -11.05 -10.63 5.48
C ARG A 134 -11.24 -11.55 4.27
N HIS A 135 -12.08 -11.16 3.30
CA HIS A 135 -12.37 -11.97 2.12
C HIS A 135 -11.12 -12.25 1.28
N ILE A 136 -10.23 -11.25 1.12
CA ILE A 136 -8.96 -11.43 0.43
C ILE A 136 -8.09 -12.45 1.16
N PHE A 137 -7.93 -12.32 2.49
CA PHE A 137 -7.10 -13.25 3.25
C PHE A 137 -7.64 -14.69 3.20
N GLU A 138 -8.95 -14.86 3.39
CA GLU A 138 -9.61 -16.17 3.28
C GLU A 138 -9.42 -16.78 1.89
N ALA A 139 -9.51 -15.99 0.82
CA ALA A 139 -9.26 -16.43 -0.54
C ALA A 139 -7.78 -16.79 -0.80
N CYS A 140 -6.82 -16.05 -0.22
CA CYS A 140 -5.40 -16.40 -0.26
C CYS A 140 -5.16 -17.80 0.30
N VAL A 141 -5.69 -18.07 1.51
CA VAL A 141 -5.56 -19.37 2.19
C VAL A 141 -6.22 -20.46 1.36
N ALA A 142 -7.45 -20.24 0.88
CA ALA A 142 -8.19 -21.24 0.11
C ALA A 142 -7.53 -21.59 -1.23
N ALA A 143 -6.84 -20.64 -1.87
CA ALA A 143 -6.14 -20.89 -3.14
C ALA A 143 -4.84 -21.68 -2.97
N GLY A 144 -4.21 -21.61 -1.79
CA GLY A 144 -2.97 -22.31 -1.44
C GLY A 144 -1.78 -22.01 -2.34
N SER A 145 -1.86 -20.95 -3.16
CA SER A 145 -0.78 -20.49 -4.07
C SER A 145 -0.17 -19.17 -3.62
N VAL A 146 -0.88 -18.41 -2.79
CA VAL A 146 -0.45 -17.10 -2.34
C VAL A 146 0.54 -17.27 -1.19
N GLN A 147 1.78 -16.82 -1.41
CA GLN A 147 2.81 -16.80 -0.37
C GLN A 147 2.70 -15.53 0.47
N ARG A 148 2.38 -14.40 -0.17
CA ARG A 148 2.39 -13.08 0.47
C ARG A 148 1.18 -12.24 0.11
N LEU A 149 0.59 -11.66 1.15
CA LEU A 149 -0.40 -10.59 1.06
C LEU A 149 0.24 -9.28 1.53
N VAL A 150 0.45 -8.35 0.61
CA VAL A 150 0.88 -6.98 0.91
C VAL A 150 -0.34 -6.08 1.02
N HIS A 151 -0.60 -5.55 2.21
CA HIS A 151 -1.78 -4.74 2.51
C HIS A 151 -1.43 -3.26 2.65
N THR A 152 -2.17 -2.40 1.95
CA THR A 152 -2.11 -0.95 2.13
C THR A 152 -2.99 -0.49 3.30
N SER A 153 -2.39 -0.44 4.49
CA SER A 153 -2.95 0.26 5.65
C SER A 153 -2.77 1.78 5.49
N SER A 154 -2.51 2.52 6.58
CA SER A 154 -2.37 3.97 6.59
C SER A 154 -1.73 4.45 7.89
N MET A 155 -1.09 5.62 7.88
CA MET A 155 -0.77 6.37 9.11
C MET A 155 -2.00 6.65 9.97
N ALA A 156 -3.21 6.59 9.40
CA ALA A 156 -4.46 6.65 10.13
C ALA A 156 -4.69 5.46 11.08
N ALA A 157 -4.09 4.30 10.82
CA ALA A 157 -4.09 3.16 11.74
C ALA A 157 -2.99 3.27 12.80
N VAL A 158 -1.98 4.12 12.56
CA VAL A 158 -0.84 4.36 13.47
C VAL A 158 -1.18 5.43 14.50
N ARG A 159 -1.85 6.52 14.11
CA ARG A 159 -2.18 7.63 15.03
C ARG A 159 -3.32 8.53 14.53
N ALA A 160 -4.05 9.14 15.47
CA ALA A 160 -4.93 10.27 15.19
C ALA A 160 -4.12 11.59 15.09
N ALA A 161 -4.71 12.64 14.52
CA ALA A 161 -3.98 13.87 14.16
C ALA A 161 -3.22 14.54 15.32
N SER A 162 -3.79 14.49 16.53
CA SER A 162 -3.24 15.13 17.74
C SER A 162 -2.77 14.13 18.80
N GLN A 163 -2.85 12.83 18.52
CA GLN A 163 -2.42 11.77 19.44
C GLN A 163 -0.89 11.75 19.51
N PRO A 164 -0.23 11.95 20.66
CA PRO A 164 1.23 11.85 20.75
C PRO A 164 1.72 10.40 20.48
N PRO A 165 2.96 10.21 20.00
CA PRO A 165 3.55 8.88 19.91
C PRO A 165 3.62 8.20 21.28
N ALA A 166 3.45 6.88 21.31
CA ALA A 166 3.47 6.08 22.53
C ALA A 166 4.82 5.39 22.80
N HIS A 167 5.64 5.19 21.77
CA HIS A 167 6.84 4.34 21.86
C HIS A 167 8.18 5.10 21.78
N ALA A 168 8.20 6.29 21.20
CA ALA A 168 9.40 7.10 21.01
C ALA A 168 9.04 8.59 20.89
N ASP A 169 10.02 9.46 20.59
CA ASP A 169 9.78 10.88 20.29
C ASP A 169 9.12 11.12 18.91
N TRP A 170 8.96 10.05 18.12
CA TRP A 170 8.34 10.01 16.79
C TRP A 170 7.47 8.75 16.67
N TYR A 171 6.54 8.72 15.69
CA TYR A 171 5.73 7.51 15.47
C TYR A 171 6.56 6.40 14.82
N THR A 172 6.29 5.18 15.26
CA THR A 172 6.89 3.93 14.79
C THR A 172 5.79 2.99 14.32
N ALA A 173 6.18 1.89 13.67
CA ALA A 173 5.21 0.85 13.29
C ALA A 173 4.57 0.14 14.51
N GLU A 174 5.07 0.34 15.73
CA GLU A 174 4.49 -0.20 16.96
C GLU A 174 3.28 0.62 17.44
N ASP A 175 3.20 1.90 17.05
CA ASP A 175 2.12 2.79 17.44
C ASP A 175 0.78 2.41 16.79
N TRP A 176 -0.30 2.59 17.55
CA TRP A 176 -1.67 2.36 17.09
C TRP A 176 -2.54 3.58 17.35
N ASN A 177 -3.47 3.85 16.43
CA ASN A 177 -4.49 4.86 16.64
C ASN A 177 -5.44 4.38 17.74
N THR A 178 -5.54 5.14 18.83
CA THR A 178 -6.40 4.84 19.99
C THR A 178 -7.63 5.75 20.06
N GLU A 179 -7.67 6.80 19.23
CA GLU A 179 -8.70 7.84 19.26
C GLU A 179 -9.74 7.67 18.16
N ALA A 180 -9.43 6.97 17.05
CA ALA A 180 -10.38 6.74 15.97
C ALA A 180 -11.66 6.05 16.43
N ARG A 181 -12.80 6.50 15.92
CA ARG A 181 -14.14 5.97 16.20
C ARG A 181 -14.88 5.72 14.89
N GLY A 182 -15.54 4.56 14.78
CA GLY A 182 -16.24 4.15 13.56
C GLY A 182 -17.55 4.89 13.31
N ASP A 183 -18.16 5.42 14.37
CA ASP A 183 -19.48 6.05 14.41
C ASP A 183 -19.42 7.58 14.54
N ALA A 184 -18.26 8.18 14.25
CA ALA A 184 -18.02 9.61 14.36
C ALA A 184 -18.08 10.35 13.02
N ALA A 185 -17.89 11.68 13.07
CA ALA A 185 -17.80 12.51 11.87
C ALA A 185 -16.54 12.18 11.05
N TRP A 186 -16.43 12.74 9.84
CA TRP A 186 -15.22 12.59 9.04
C TRP A 186 -14.04 13.34 9.71
N PRO A 187 -12.81 12.78 9.72
CA PRO A 187 -12.33 11.55 9.06
C PRO A 187 -12.34 10.25 9.86
N GLU A 188 -12.91 10.23 11.06
CA GLU A 188 -12.75 9.16 12.05
C GLU A 188 -13.21 7.77 11.57
N PRO A 189 -14.35 7.61 10.86
CA PRO A 189 -14.75 6.31 10.31
C PRO A 189 -13.73 5.69 9.37
N TYR A 190 -13.10 6.51 8.51
CA TYR A 190 -12.03 6.04 7.64
C TYR A 190 -10.79 5.62 8.44
N GLN A 191 -10.41 6.40 9.47
CA GLN A 191 -9.27 6.06 10.32
C GLN A 191 -9.52 4.73 11.06
N PHE A 192 -10.73 4.58 11.61
CA PHE A 192 -11.14 3.37 12.30
C PHE A 192 -11.23 2.17 11.35
N ALA A 193 -11.74 2.36 10.14
CA ALA A 193 -11.80 1.32 9.11
C ALA A 193 -10.41 0.78 8.77
N LYS A 194 -9.42 1.67 8.55
CA LYS A 194 -8.01 1.28 8.31
C LYS A 194 -7.39 0.55 9.51
N LEU A 195 -7.65 1.04 10.71
CA LEU A 195 -7.21 0.38 11.95
C LEU A 195 -7.80 -1.03 12.10
N ALA A 196 -9.12 -1.16 11.92
CA ALA A 196 -9.85 -2.40 12.10
C ALA A 196 -9.48 -3.44 11.03
N SER A 197 -9.35 -3.03 9.77
CA SER A 197 -8.96 -3.94 8.68
C SER A 197 -7.55 -4.48 8.88
N GLU A 198 -6.61 -3.63 9.28
CA GLU A 198 -5.24 -4.04 9.55
C GLU A 198 -5.18 -5.01 10.73
N ARG A 199 -5.82 -4.69 11.86
CA ARG A 199 -5.88 -5.59 13.02
C ARG A 199 -6.51 -6.93 12.67
N LYS A 200 -7.56 -6.93 11.84
CA LYS A 200 -8.19 -8.16 11.39
C LYS A 200 -7.23 -9.04 10.58
N LEU A 201 -6.45 -8.45 9.67
CA LEU A 201 -5.44 -9.19 8.90
C LEU A 201 -4.32 -9.74 9.79
N LEU A 202 -3.81 -8.94 10.72
CA LEU A 202 -2.77 -9.41 11.65
C LEU A 202 -3.26 -10.56 12.53
N GLN A 203 -4.53 -10.52 12.97
CA GLN A 203 -5.16 -11.61 13.71
C GLN A 203 -5.24 -12.89 12.86
N LEU A 204 -5.69 -12.76 11.61
CA LEU A 204 -5.83 -13.90 10.70
C LEU A 204 -4.47 -14.51 10.32
N ALA A 205 -3.45 -13.68 10.06
CA ALA A 205 -2.08 -14.10 9.81
C ALA A 205 -1.50 -14.87 10.99
N ALA A 206 -1.68 -14.35 12.22
CA ALA A 206 -1.24 -15.03 13.44
C ALA A 206 -1.90 -16.41 13.61
N ALA A 207 -3.18 -16.54 13.24
CA ALA A 207 -3.89 -17.81 13.31
C ALA A 207 -3.42 -18.84 12.27
N GLN A 208 -2.84 -18.39 11.15
CA GLN A 208 -2.30 -19.25 10.09
C GLN A 208 -0.79 -19.51 10.23
N ALA A 209 -0.09 -18.82 11.12
CA ALA A 209 1.38 -18.77 11.14
C ALA A 209 2.08 -20.12 11.40
N LEU A 210 1.37 -21.13 11.91
CA LEU A 210 1.91 -22.47 12.20
C LEU A 210 1.46 -23.54 11.20
N GLU A 211 0.66 -23.18 10.20
CA GLU A 211 0.26 -24.09 9.12
C GLU A 211 1.45 -24.37 8.19
N ASP A 212 1.40 -25.46 7.41
CA ASP A 212 2.49 -25.84 6.49
C ASP A 212 2.78 -24.77 5.42
N HIS A 213 1.75 -24.01 5.07
CA HIS A 213 1.70 -23.08 3.95
C HIS A 213 1.02 -21.76 4.37
N PRO A 214 1.63 -21.01 5.29
CA PRO A 214 1.02 -19.81 5.84
C PRO A 214 1.01 -18.69 4.78
N VAL A 215 -0.04 -17.87 4.81
CA VAL A 215 -0.05 -16.60 4.07
C VAL A 215 0.62 -15.54 4.94
N GLU A 216 1.79 -15.08 4.51
CA GLU A 216 2.51 -14.00 5.18
C GLU A 216 1.86 -12.65 4.86
N VAL A 217 1.68 -11.80 5.88
CA VAL A 217 1.09 -10.46 5.70
C VAL A 217 2.12 -9.37 5.93
N VAL A 218 2.35 -8.53 4.92
CA VAL A 218 3.08 -7.27 5.11
C VAL A 218 2.09 -6.12 5.09
N SER A 219 1.97 -5.41 6.20
CA SER A 219 1.17 -4.19 6.28
C SER A 219 2.04 -2.96 6.09
N LEU A 220 1.68 -2.15 5.09
CA LEU A 220 2.35 -0.89 4.78
C LEU A 220 1.43 0.25 5.20
N CYS A 221 1.93 1.14 6.07
CA CYS A 221 1.22 2.30 6.59
C CYS A 221 1.74 3.58 5.91
N PRO A 222 1.30 3.89 4.68
CA PRO A 222 1.67 5.12 4.02
C PRO A 222 1.09 6.35 4.75
N SER A 223 1.81 7.46 4.70
CA SER A 223 1.25 8.79 4.96
C SER A 223 0.36 9.23 3.79
N MET A 224 0.09 10.54 3.63
CA MET A 224 -0.76 10.97 2.52
C MET A 224 -0.01 10.76 1.19
N ILE A 225 -0.56 9.88 0.35
CA ILE A 225 0.05 9.54 -0.94
C ILE A 225 -0.23 10.68 -1.92
N PHE A 226 0.82 11.37 -2.35
CA PHE A 226 0.80 12.34 -3.46
C PHE A 226 1.70 11.82 -4.59
N GLY A 227 1.84 12.59 -5.67
CA GLY A 227 2.70 12.24 -6.80
C GLY A 227 1.95 12.26 -8.13
N PRO A 228 2.67 12.23 -9.26
CA PRO A 228 2.08 12.31 -10.57
C PRO A 228 1.24 11.05 -10.89
N PRO A 229 -0.03 11.17 -11.28
CA PRO A 229 -0.84 10.01 -11.69
C PRO A 229 -0.40 9.45 -13.04
N ARG A 230 -0.40 8.13 -13.20
CA ARG A 230 -0.16 7.45 -14.51
C ARG A 230 -1.23 7.74 -15.53
N CYS A 231 -2.49 7.67 -15.10
CA CYS A 231 -3.65 7.94 -15.92
C CYS A 231 -4.56 8.91 -15.16
N LEU A 232 -4.44 10.20 -15.46
CA LEU A 232 -5.20 11.24 -14.76
C LEU A 232 -6.73 11.05 -14.89
N PRO A 233 -7.31 10.74 -16.07
CA PRO A 233 -8.76 10.50 -16.19
C PRO A 233 -9.28 9.44 -15.22
N ALA A 234 -8.54 8.35 -15.03
CA ALA A 234 -8.90 7.25 -14.15
C ALA A 234 -8.97 7.64 -12.67
N VAL A 235 -8.16 8.62 -12.27
CA VAL A 235 -7.95 8.99 -10.86
C VAL A 235 -8.27 10.45 -10.58
N GLU A 236 -8.98 11.11 -11.50
CA GLU A 236 -9.37 12.51 -11.43
C GLU A 236 -10.08 12.81 -10.09
N ARG A 237 -10.90 11.88 -9.60
CA ARG A 237 -11.65 12.00 -8.33
C ARG A 237 -10.86 11.58 -7.08
N ALA A 238 -9.62 11.11 -7.22
CA ALA A 238 -8.80 10.75 -6.08
C ALA A 238 -8.58 11.95 -5.17
N VAL A 239 -8.69 11.77 -3.85
CA VAL A 239 -8.63 12.88 -2.90
C VAL A 239 -7.30 13.63 -2.96
N SER A 240 -6.18 12.94 -3.15
CA SER A 240 -4.87 13.57 -3.32
C SER A 240 -4.82 14.48 -4.55
N VAL A 241 -5.38 14.03 -5.68
CA VAL A 241 -5.52 14.83 -6.91
C VAL A 241 -6.37 16.07 -6.67
N GLN A 242 -7.52 15.89 -6.03
CA GLN A 242 -8.42 17.00 -5.71
C GLN A 242 -7.79 18.01 -4.74
N VAL A 243 -7.02 17.56 -3.73
CA VAL A 243 -6.30 18.45 -2.82
C VAL A 243 -5.33 19.34 -3.59
N VAL A 244 -4.48 18.77 -4.43
CA VAL A 244 -3.47 19.55 -5.18
C VAL A 244 -4.14 20.45 -6.22
N ARG A 245 -5.20 20.00 -6.91
CA ARG A 245 -5.98 20.87 -7.81
C ARG A 245 -6.59 22.06 -7.06
N GLN A 246 -7.14 21.84 -5.88
CA GLN A 246 -7.74 22.92 -5.07
C GLN A 246 -6.68 23.88 -4.52
N TRP A 247 -5.48 23.39 -4.22
CA TRP A 247 -4.33 24.24 -3.90
C TRP A 247 -3.91 25.07 -5.11
N LEU A 248 -3.69 24.45 -6.27
CA LEU A 248 -3.30 25.14 -7.51
C LEU A 248 -4.33 26.20 -7.94
N SER A 249 -5.61 25.95 -7.70
CA SER A 249 -6.68 26.90 -8.03
C SER A 249 -6.96 27.90 -6.91
N GLY A 250 -6.21 27.91 -5.80
CA GLY A 250 -6.47 28.77 -4.64
C GLY A 250 -7.82 28.55 -3.93
N LYS A 251 -8.57 27.50 -4.27
CA LYS A 251 -9.87 27.17 -3.64
C LYS A 251 -9.70 26.58 -2.24
N ARG A 252 -8.49 26.13 -1.92
CA ARG A 252 -8.11 25.60 -0.62
C ARG A 252 -6.77 26.20 -0.21
N LYS A 253 -6.63 26.53 1.07
CA LYS A 253 -5.34 26.93 1.66
C LYS A 253 -4.35 25.77 1.57
N VAL A 254 -3.10 26.07 1.23
CA VAL A 254 -1.99 25.13 1.18
C VAL A 254 -1.65 24.68 2.61
N GLU A 255 -1.54 23.38 2.83
CA GLU A 255 -1.35 22.80 4.17
C GLU A 255 -0.03 22.04 4.27
N SER A 256 0.51 21.95 5.49
CA SER A 256 1.64 21.06 5.77
C SER A 256 1.14 19.61 5.95
N ARG A 257 1.56 18.72 5.05
CA ARG A 257 1.16 17.30 5.05
C ARG A 257 2.38 16.41 5.24
N LEU A 258 2.19 15.30 5.93
CA LEU A 258 3.14 14.19 5.89
C LEU A 258 2.88 13.41 4.60
N VAL A 259 3.91 13.26 3.78
CA VAL A 259 3.79 12.83 2.38
C VAL A 259 4.61 11.58 2.12
N CYS A 260 4.07 10.72 1.26
CA CYS A 260 4.82 9.74 0.49
C CYS A 260 4.42 9.88 -0.98
N ASP A 261 5.32 9.54 -1.88
CA ASP A 261 5.02 9.57 -3.31
C ASP A 261 4.44 8.23 -3.76
N VAL A 262 3.42 8.27 -4.61
CA VAL A 262 2.72 7.10 -5.17
C VAL A 262 3.69 6.12 -5.83
N ARG A 263 4.73 6.61 -6.50
CA ARG A 263 5.76 5.79 -7.16
C ARG A 263 6.59 5.03 -6.14
N ASP A 264 6.94 5.65 -5.01
CA ASP A 264 7.73 4.99 -3.95
C ASP A 264 6.88 4.04 -3.15
N VAL A 265 5.60 4.38 -2.92
CA VAL A 265 4.68 3.48 -2.23
C VAL A 265 4.46 2.23 -3.08
N ALA A 266 4.23 2.35 -4.39
CA ALA A 266 4.11 1.21 -5.29
C ALA A 266 5.38 0.34 -5.30
N ASP A 267 6.56 0.94 -5.44
CA ASP A 267 7.85 0.23 -5.41
C ASP A 267 8.05 -0.50 -4.06
N ALA A 268 7.72 0.14 -2.95
CA ALA A 268 7.76 -0.48 -1.63
C ALA A 268 6.82 -1.69 -1.49
N HIS A 269 5.64 -1.67 -2.14
CA HIS A 269 4.76 -2.83 -2.19
C HIS A 269 5.46 -4.00 -2.91
N ILE A 270 6.04 -3.76 -4.09
CA ILE A 270 6.73 -4.80 -4.87
C ILE A 270 7.92 -5.36 -4.09
N ARG A 271 8.70 -4.51 -3.42
CA ARG A 271 9.82 -4.96 -2.56
C ARG A 271 9.34 -5.78 -1.38
N ALA A 272 8.26 -5.35 -0.71
CA ALA A 272 7.64 -6.12 0.36
C ALA A 272 7.17 -7.51 -0.11
N ALA A 273 6.74 -7.64 -1.38
CA ALA A 273 6.32 -8.92 -1.95
C ALA A 273 7.42 -9.98 -2.00
N ILE A 274 8.69 -9.58 -2.04
CA ILE A 274 9.83 -10.50 -2.21
C ILE A 274 10.89 -10.41 -1.10
N ALA A 275 10.78 -9.46 -0.17
CA ALA A 275 11.72 -9.30 0.92
C ALA A 275 11.75 -10.53 1.86
N ASP A 276 12.92 -10.86 2.38
CA ASP A 276 13.09 -11.77 3.51
C ASP A 276 13.00 -10.95 4.80
N LEU A 277 11.96 -11.19 5.57
CA LEU A 277 11.61 -10.38 6.74
C LEU A 277 11.73 -11.19 8.02
N PRO A 278 12.06 -10.55 9.16
CA PRO A 278 12.08 -11.22 10.45
C PRO A 278 10.64 -11.39 10.97
N TRP A 279 9.92 -12.34 10.39
CA TRP A 279 8.50 -12.60 10.62
C TRP A 279 8.17 -12.81 12.09
N ARG A 280 7.07 -12.20 12.54
CA ARG A 280 6.48 -12.43 13.85
C ARG A 280 5.00 -12.70 13.67
N ASN A 281 4.54 -13.87 14.10
CA ASN A 281 3.13 -14.28 13.95
C ASN A 281 2.61 -14.14 12.51
N GLY A 282 3.42 -14.54 11.52
CA GLY A 282 3.05 -14.50 10.10
C GLY A 282 2.90 -13.09 9.51
N ALA A 283 3.30 -12.04 10.22
CA ALA A 283 3.13 -10.68 9.74
C ALA A 283 4.30 -9.74 10.05
N PHE A 284 4.37 -8.64 9.29
CA PHE A 284 5.29 -7.53 9.52
C PHE A 284 4.64 -6.20 9.14
N ARG A 285 4.99 -5.11 9.84
CA ARG A 285 4.39 -3.78 9.65
C ARG A 285 5.45 -2.72 9.41
N PHE A 286 5.22 -1.84 8.44
CA PHE A 286 6.11 -0.72 8.11
C PHE A 286 5.34 0.60 8.04
N ILE A 287 6.02 1.70 8.39
CA ILE A 287 5.60 3.05 7.98
C ILE A 287 6.27 3.37 6.64
N LEU A 288 5.50 3.94 5.71
CA LEU A 288 6.00 4.50 4.44
C LEU A 288 5.74 6.00 4.39
N SER A 289 6.77 6.81 4.58
CA SER A 289 6.63 8.25 4.58
C SER A 289 7.97 8.93 4.44
N ALA A 290 7.98 10.16 3.92
CA ALA A 290 9.00 11.11 4.32
C ALA A 290 8.97 11.26 5.85
N GLU A 291 10.13 11.28 6.49
CA GLU A 291 10.21 11.32 7.97
C GLU A 291 9.80 12.67 8.55
N THR A 292 9.72 13.72 7.73
CA THR A 292 9.37 15.08 8.13
C THR A 292 8.31 15.68 7.21
N ARG A 293 7.61 16.70 7.71
CA ARG A 293 6.74 17.56 6.88
C ARG A 293 7.47 18.81 6.44
N SER A 294 7.17 19.26 5.23
CA SER A 294 7.52 20.61 4.79
C SER A 294 6.55 21.64 5.38
N PRO A 295 7.03 22.83 5.79
CA PRO A 295 6.19 23.97 6.09
C PRO A 295 5.22 24.29 4.93
N ALA A 296 4.00 24.72 5.25
CA ALA A 296 3.01 25.07 4.23
C ALA A 296 3.49 26.20 3.31
N SER A 297 4.34 27.11 3.82
CA SER A 297 4.98 28.18 3.04
C SER A 297 5.91 27.66 1.95
N GLU A 298 6.67 26.60 2.21
CA GLU A 298 7.54 25.94 1.23
C GLU A 298 6.73 25.17 0.19
N VAL A 299 5.68 24.46 0.63
CA VAL A 299 4.75 23.79 -0.30
C VAL A 299 4.09 24.82 -1.22
N ARG A 300 3.66 25.97 -0.68
CA ARG A 300 3.11 27.06 -1.49
C ARG A 300 4.14 27.58 -2.50
N ALA A 301 5.37 27.83 -2.08
CA ALA A 301 6.42 28.31 -2.98
C ALA A 301 6.67 27.32 -4.14
N CYS A 302 6.70 26.01 -3.84
CA CYS A 302 6.80 24.94 -4.85
C CYS A 302 5.63 24.99 -5.85
N LEU A 303 4.39 25.19 -5.39
CA LEU A 303 3.22 25.32 -6.26
C LEU A 303 3.26 26.60 -7.11
N GLU A 304 3.70 27.72 -6.55
CA GLU A 304 3.86 29.01 -7.25
C GLU A 304 4.91 28.90 -8.37
N GLU A 305 5.99 28.16 -8.14
CA GLU A 305 7.00 27.85 -9.16
C GLU A 305 6.41 27.00 -10.30
N ALA A 306 5.66 25.94 -9.97
CA ALA A 306 5.00 25.10 -10.97
C ALA A 306 3.99 25.89 -11.83
N LEU A 307 3.19 26.76 -11.21
CA LEU A 307 2.27 27.66 -11.92
C LEU A 307 2.99 28.65 -12.83
N SER A 308 4.16 29.15 -12.42
CA SER A 308 4.94 30.11 -13.21
C SER A 308 5.64 29.46 -14.41
N ALA A 309 5.84 28.13 -14.37
CA ALA A 309 6.44 27.37 -15.47
C ALA A 309 5.47 27.06 -16.62
N VAL A 310 4.16 27.22 -16.42
CA VAL A 310 3.12 26.92 -17.41
C VAL A 310 2.42 28.23 -17.82
N PRO A 311 2.57 28.70 -19.06
CA PRO A 311 1.86 29.89 -19.55
C PRO A 311 0.35 29.77 -19.36
N ASP A 312 -0.31 30.88 -19.05
CA ASP A 312 -1.77 31.00 -18.88
C ASP A 312 -2.41 30.12 -17.77
N ALA A 313 -1.65 29.29 -17.05
CA ALA A 313 -2.16 28.39 -16.02
C ALA A 313 -2.99 29.11 -14.93
N ARG A 314 -2.61 30.33 -14.56
CA ARG A 314 -3.37 31.15 -13.60
C ARG A 314 -4.67 31.67 -14.18
N ASP A 315 -4.64 32.08 -15.44
CA ASP A 315 -5.82 32.61 -16.14
C ASP A 315 -6.83 31.49 -16.38
N GLU A 316 -6.36 30.28 -16.74
CA GLU A 316 -7.20 29.09 -16.83
C GLU A 316 -7.80 28.68 -15.48
N ALA A 317 -6.99 28.71 -14.41
CA ALA A 317 -7.49 28.45 -13.06
C ALA A 317 -8.57 29.47 -12.66
N ALA A 318 -8.34 30.76 -12.93
CA ALA A 318 -9.29 31.83 -12.68
C ALA A 318 -10.58 31.66 -13.50
N ALA A 319 -10.47 31.29 -14.79
CA ALA A 319 -11.62 31.01 -15.65
C ALA A 319 -12.49 29.85 -15.13
N ARG A 320 -11.90 28.90 -14.40
CA ARG A 320 -12.61 27.79 -13.72
C ARG A 320 -13.02 28.15 -12.27
N GLY A 321 -13.09 29.44 -11.95
CA GLY A 321 -13.50 29.99 -10.65
C GLY A 321 -12.45 29.83 -9.56
N GLY A 322 -11.17 29.72 -9.92
CA GLY A 322 -10.04 29.72 -9.00
C GLY A 322 -9.74 31.11 -8.42
N VAL A 323 -9.01 31.13 -7.31
CA VAL A 323 -8.48 32.33 -6.68
C VAL A 323 -7.03 32.52 -7.14
N PRO A 324 -6.65 33.70 -7.65
CA PRO A 324 -5.35 33.90 -8.32
C PRO A 324 -4.13 33.88 -7.37
N VAL A 325 -4.35 33.87 -6.05
CA VAL A 325 -3.31 33.95 -5.02
C VAL A 325 -3.42 32.75 -4.09
N LEU A 326 -2.32 32.00 -3.95
CA LEU A 326 -2.27 30.86 -3.04
C LEU A 326 -2.05 31.34 -1.60
N GLN A 327 -2.89 30.87 -0.69
CA GLN A 327 -2.81 31.15 0.74
C GLN A 327 -2.34 29.90 1.49
N VAL A 328 -1.65 30.07 2.61
CA VAL A 328 -1.25 28.97 3.51
C VAL A 328 -2.24 28.80 4.66
N ASP A 329 -2.38 27.57 5.14
CA ASP A 329 -3.05 27.27 6.39
C ASP A 329 -2.05 27.35 7.56
N GLU A 330 -2.19 28.39 8.37
CA GLU A 330 -1.37 28.62 9.57
C GLU A 330 -1.99 28.03 10.84
N ALA A 331 -3.23 27.52 10.76
CA ALA A 331 -3.95 27.01 11.92
C ALA A 331 -3.62 25.54 12.25
N PHE A 332 -2.99 24.81 11.32
CA PHE A 332 -2.66 23.40 11.51
C PHE A 332 -1.52 23.22 12.53
N ALA A 333 -1.86 22.63 13.69
CA ALA A 333 -0.92 22.29 14.75
C ALA A 333 -0.87 20.75 14.96
N PRO A 334 0.11 20.05 14.38
CA PRO A 334 0.31 18.61 14.61
C PRO A 334 0.85 18.31 16.01
N ALA A 335 0.71 17.06 16.46
CA ALA A 335 1.27 16.59 17.73
C ALA A 335 2.81 16.70 17.80
N ILE A 336 3.49 16.55 16.66
CA ILE A 336 4.94 16.74 16.53
C ILE A 336 5.19 18.01 15.72
N PRO A 337 6.06 18.94 16.16
CA PRO A 337 6.36 20.17 15.43
C PRO A 337 6.76 19.95 13.96
N ILE A 338 6.30 20.84 13.09
CA ILE A 338 6.64 20.81 11.67
C ILE A 338 8.16 21.01 11.51
N GLY A 339 8.78 20.24 10.60
CA GLY A 339 10.21 20.29 10.32
C GLY A 339 11.07 19.39 11.21
N THR A 340 10.51 18.75 12.23
CA THR A 340 11.21 17.70 13.01
C THR A 340 10.85 16.31 12.50
N LYS A 341 11.62 15.29 12.93
CA LYS A 341 11.29 13.89 12.66
C LYS A 341 9.94 13.54 13.27
N GLU A 342 8.95 13.26 12.42
CA GLU A 342 7.59 12.89 12.83
C GLU A 342 7.41 11.37 12.86
N VAL A 343 8.07 10.64 11.96
CA VAL A 343 7.97 9.17 11.88
C VAL A 343 9.33 8.52 11.64
N ASP A 344 9.51 7.29 12.11
CA ASP A 344 10.64 6.45 11.73
C ASP A 344 10.27 5.51 10.59
N ALA A 345 10.72 5.88 9.38
CA ALA A 345 10.57 5.07 8.18
C ALA A 345 11.85 4.26 7.89
N SER A 346 12.89 4.36 8.74
CA SER A 346 14.16 3.65 8.54
C SER A 346 14.04 2.12 8.41
N PRO A 347 13.08 1.42 9.06
CA PRO A 347 12.89 -0.02 8.83
C PRO A 347 12.55 -0.36 7.38
N ALA A 348 11.73 0.44 6.70
CA ALA A 348 11.38 0.20 5.29
C ALA A 348 12.62 0.35 4.39
N SER A 349 13.46 1.35 4.66
CA SER A 349 14.73 1.52 3.94
C SER A 349 15.70 0.37 4.20
N LYS A 350 15.86 -0.06 5.46
CA LYS A 350 16.82 -1.11 5.84
C LYS A 350 16.40 -2.51 5.38
N LEU A 351 15.12 -2.84 5.46
CA LEU A 351 14.62 -4.21 5.20
C LEU A 351 14.06 -4.39 3.80
N LEU A 352 13.48 -3.34 3.19
CA LEU A 352 12.93 -3.42 1.83
C LEU A 352 13.85 -2.75 0.79
N GLY A 353 14.79 -1.90 1.22
CA GLY A 353 15.49 -0.99 0.31
C GLY A 353 14.58 0.10 -0.25
N ALA A 354 13.44 0.36 0.39
CA ALA A 354 12.46 1.34 -0.05
C ALA A 354 12.63 2.67 0.69
N SER A 355 12.71 3.77 -0.05
CA SER A 355 12.83 5.12 0.50
C SER A 355 11.85 6.08 -0.16
N CYS A 356 11.26 6.98 0.61
CA CYS A 356 10.42 8.04 0.07
C CYS A 356 11.28 9.21 -0.42
N ARG A 357 10.98 9.72 -1.61
CA ARG A 357 11.53 10.97 -2.14
C ARG A 357 11.04 12.18 -1.34
N SER A 358 11.63 13.34 -1.62
CA SER A 358 11.29 14.60 -0.96
C SER A 358 9.79 14.92 -1.08
N PRO A 359 9.14 15.41 0.00
CA PRO A 359 7.79 15.94 -0.07
C PRO A 359 7.63 17.04 -1.12
N LEU A 360 8.61 17.94 -1.25
CA LEU A 360 8.53 19.05 -2.22
C LEU A 360 8.65 18.57 -3.66
N ASP A 361 9.54 17.61 -3.94
CA ASP A 361 9.66 17.00 -5.28
C ASP A 361 8.37 16.27 -5.67
N THR A 362 7.79 15.52 -4.72
CA THR A 362 6.52 14.82 -4.88
C THR A 362 5.39 15.77 -5.27
N ILE A 363 5.26 16.89 -4.56
CA ILE A 363 4.24 17.90 -4.84
C ILE A 363 4.53 18.64 -6.15
N SER A 364 5.80 18.94 -6.44
CA SER A 364 6.22 19.61 -7.69
C SER A 364 5.85 18.78 -8.91
N ASP A 365 6.23 17.50 -8.92
CA ASP A 365 5.94 16.57 -10.02
C ASP A 365 4.44 16.42 -10.23
N MET A 366 3.69 16.24 -9.14
CA MET A 366 2.23 16.15 -9.21
C MET A 366 1.61 17.42 -9.77
N ALA A 367 2.04 18.60 -9.30
CA ALA A 367 1.53 19.88 -9.76
C ALA A 367 1.78 20.07 -11.27
N LYS A 368 2.99 19.79 -11.74
CA LYS A 368 3.34 19.84 -13.17
C LYS A 368 2.45 18.92 -13.99
N THR A 369 2.25 17.67 -13.56
CA THR A 369 1.34 16.74 -14.25
C THR A 369 -0.09 17.25 -14.30
N LEU A 370 -0.59 17.93 -13.27
CA LEU A 370 -1.97 18.44 -13.24
C LEU A 370 -2.16 19.72 -14.06
N LEU A 371 -1.09 20.45 -14.37
CA LEU A 371 -1.11 21.68 -15.16
C LEU A 371 -0.89 21.42 -16.67
N CYS A 372 -0.23 20.33 -17.05
CA CYS A 372 0.07 20.00 -18.45
C CYS A 372 -1.08 19.29 -19.21
N VAL A 373 -2.33 19.35 -18.73
CA VAL A 373 -3.47 18.56 -19.27
C VAL A 373 -4.61 19.43 -19.75
#